data_AF-A0A8X6WSA2-F1
#
_entry.id   AF-A0A8X6WSA2-F1
#
_cell.length_a   1.000
_cell.length_b   1.000
_cell.length_c   1.000
_cell.angle_alpha   90.00
_cell.angle_beta   90.00
_cell.angle_gamma   90.00
#
_symmetry.space_group_name_H-M   'P 1'
#
loop_
_entity.id
_entity.type
_entity.pdbx_description
1 polymer ?
#
loop_
_entity_poly.entity_id
_entity_poly.type
_entity_poly.pdbx_seq_one_letter_code
_entity_poly.pdbx_strand_id
1 'polypeptide(L)'
;MDTMKTFQNLFTEYFCLPVKRYCKIKKLESRALLLIDNASSHPTNLSDLITCIPVEVVFLPPNTTAFIQPMDQGAISNLKAYYLGGTFRQMFEKTDGEEK
;
A
#
# COMPACT_ATOMS: atom_id res chain seq x y z
N MET A 1 -5.56 15.45 13.32
CA MET A 1 -4.63 14.33 13.09
C MET A 1 -3.62 14.80 12.07
N ASP A 2 -2.33 14.79 12.39
CA ASP A 2 -1.29 15.23 11.46
C ASP A 2 -1.01 14.10 10.46
N THR A 3 -1.44 14.30 9.21
CA THR A 3 -1.35 13.32 8.13
C THR A 3 0.09 13.02 7.76
N MET A 4 0.98 14.01 7.78
CA MET A 4 2.41 13.81 7.51
C MET A 4 3.06 12.94 8.57
N LYS A 5 2.79 13.23 9.85
CA LYS A 5 3.33 12.43 10.96
C LYS A 5 2.83 10.98 10.90
N THR A 6 1.56 10.79 10.54
CA THR A 6 0.98 9.45 10.37
C THR A 6 1.68 8.69 9.24
N PHE A 7 1.91 9.35 8.12
CA PHE A 7 2.60 8.75 6.98
C PHE A 7 4.06 8.40 7.30
N GLN A 8 4.78 9.29 7.99
CA GLN A 8 6.15 9.02 8.43
C GLN A 8 6.22 7.76 9.31
N ASN A 9 5.32 7.64 10.29
CA ASN A 9 5.23 6.44 11.13
C ASN A 9 4.91 5.18 10.32
N LEU A 10 4.00 5.27 9.34
CA LEU A 10 3.72 4.15 8.43
C LEU A 10 4.97 3.74 7.65
N PHE A 11 5.69 4.72 7.11
CA PHE A 11 6.90 4.48 6.33
C PHE A 11 8.04 3.88 7.16
N THR A 12 8.26 4.33 8.38
CA THR A 12 9.32 3.78 9.25
C THR A 12 8.94 2.42 9.81
N GLU A 13 7.75 2.29 10.40
CA GLU A 13 7.36 1.11 11.19
C GLU A 13 6.79 -0.01 10.34
N TYR A 14 6.04 0.32 9.28
CA TYR A 14 5.30 -0.67 8.49
C TYR A 14 5.92 -0.93 7.11
N PHE A 15 6.82 -0.07 6.63
CA PHE A 15 7.59 -0.33 5.41
C PHE A 15 9.05 -0.69 5.73
N CYS A 16 9.84 0.22 6.30
CA CYS A 16 11.28 0.02 6.47
C CYS A 16 11.63 -1.18 7.37
N LEU A 17 10.97 -1.30 8.53
CA LEU A 17 11.23 -2.39 9.47
C LEU A 17 10.89 -3.77 8.88
N PRO A 18 9.70 -4.02 8.28
CA PRO A 18 9.41 -5.28 7.61
C PRO A 18 10.35 -5.60 6.45
N VAL A 19 10.72 -4.61 5.63
CA VAL A 19 11.68 -4.83 4.53
C VAL A 19 13.04 -5.25 5.07
N LYS A 20 13.55 -4.60 6.12
CA LYS A 20 14.80 -5.00 6.80
C LYS A 20 14.75 -6.44 7.29
N ARG A 21 13.64 -6.84 7.93
CA ARG A 21 13.43 -8.21 8.42
C ARG A 21 13.41 -9.20 7.26
N TYR A 22 12.70 -8.88 6.19
CA TYR A 22 12.60 -9.72 5.00
C TYR A 22 13.97 -9.92 4.34
N CYS A 23 14.73 -8.84 4.11
CA CYS A 23 16.08 -8.91 3.55
C CYS A 23 16.99 -9.78 4.42
N LYS A 24 16.94 -9.63 5.75
CA LYS A 24 17.71 -10.48 6.67
C LYS A 24 17.37 -11.97 6.53
N ILE A 25 16.07 -12.30 6.50
CA ILE A 25 15.59 -13.69 6.33
C ILE A 25 16.04 -14.27 4.99
N LYS A 26 15.98 -13.47 3.93
CA LYS A 26 16.35 -13.86 2.57
C LYS A 26 17.84 -13.73 2.26
N LYS A 27 18.67 -13.29 3.23
CA LYS A 27 20.09 -13.01 3.07
C LYS A 27 20.39 -12.03 1.93
N LEU A 28 19.55 -11.01 1.79
CA LEU A 28 19.70 -9.91 0.84
C LEU A 28 20.30 -8.68 1.52
N GLU A 29 20.91 -7.81 0.73
CA GLU A 29 21.26 -6.47 1.18
C GLU A 29 19.99 -5.72 1.63
N SER A 30 20.06 -5.05 2.78
CA SER A 30 18.91 -4.34 3.35
C SER A 30 18.79 -2.94 2.74
N ARG A 31 18.20 -2.86 1.54
CA ARG A 31 17.89 -1.61 0.83
C ARG A 31 16.57 -1.74 0.07
N ALA A 32 15.92 -0.63 -0.23
CA ALA A 32 14.65 -0.64 -0.94
C ALA A 32 14.54 0.50 -1.97
N LEU A 33 13.74 0.26 -3.01
CA LEU A 33 13.19 1.29 -3.90
C LEU A 33 11.67 1.34 -3.65
N LEU A 34 11.15 2.49 -3.26
CA LEU A 34 9.73 2.73 -3.09
C LEU A 34 9.20 3.53 -4.29
N LEU A 35 8.35 2.88 -5.08
CA LEU A 35 7.57 3.51 -6.13
C LEU A 35 6.23 3.94 -5.55
N ILE A 36 5.92 5.24 -5.60
CA ILE A 36 4.70 5.81 -5.00
C ILE A 36 4.05 6.83 -5.94
N ASP A 37 2.73 7.00 -5.84
CA ASP A 37 2.01 8.00 -6.60
C ASP A 37 2.35 9.44 -6.16
N ASN A 38 1.99 10.42 -6.99
CA ASN A 38 2.23 11.83 -6.70
C ASN A 38 1.04 12.47 -5.95
N ALA A 39 0.51 11.80 -4.94
CA ALA A 39 -0.57 12.36 -4.12
C ALA A 39 -0.07 13.51 -3.24
N SER A 40 -0.87 14.57 -3.09
CA SER A 40 -0.51 15.75 -2.29
C SER A 40 -0.31 15.46 -0.79
N SER A 41 -0.74 14.30 -0.31
CA SER A 41 -0.52 13.82 1.06
C SER A 41 0.89 13.30 1.32
N HIS A 42 1.68 13.03 0.27
CA HIS A 42 3.02 12.47 0.43
C HIS A 42 4.05 13.57 0.68
N PRO A 43 4.92 13.42 1.69
CA PRO A 43 6.02 14.36 1.91
C PRO A 43 6.97 14.34 0.71
N THR A 44 7.28 15.50 0.15
CA THR A 44 8.27 15.63 -0.94
C THR A 44 9.69 15.30 -0.50
N ASN A 45 9.96 15.36 0.81
CA ASN A 45 11.26 15.06 1.43
C ASN A 45 11.35 13.63 2.01
N LEU A 46 10.56 12.68 1.49
CA LEU A 46 10.52 11.32 2.04
C LEU A 46 11.87 10.60 1.96
N SER A 47 12.62 10.82 0.88
CA SER A 47 13.98 10.29 0.69
C SER A 47 14.99 10.82 1.71
N ASP A 48 14.73 11.98 2.30
CA ASP A 48 15.63 12.61 3.28
C ASP A 48 15.40 12.08 4.71
N LEU A 49 14.38 11.24 4.90
CA LEU A 49 14.06 10.70 6.22
C LEU A 49 15.13 9.68 6.65
N ILE A 50 15.66 9.87 7.86
CA ILE A 50 16.54 8.89 8.49
C ILE A 50 15.72 7.64 8.82
N THR A 51 16.01 6.55 8.11
CA THR A 51 15.32 5.26 8.24
C THR A 51 16.28 4.15 8.62
N CYS A 52 15.75 2.98 9.01
CA CYS A 52 16.58 1.88 9.51
C CYS A 52 17.31 1.06 8.41
N ILE A 53 17.06 1.40 7.14
CA ILE A 53 17.66 0.89 5.90
C ILE A 53 17.70 2.02 4.86
N PRO A 54 18.63 2.04 3.89
CA PRO A 54 18.55 2.97 2.77
C PRO A 54 17.29 2.72 1.94
N VAL A 55 16.54 3.79 1.65
CA VAL A 55 15.36 3.75 0.77
C VAL A 55 15.47 4.86 -0.26
N GLU A 56 15.43 4.49 -1.52
CA GLU A 56 15.23 5.43 -2.62
C GLU A 56 13.73 5.55 -2.89
N VAL A 57 13.22 6.77 -3.01
CA VAL A 57 11.80 7.02 -3.32
C VAL A 57 11.70 7.62 -4.71
N VAL A 58 10.89 7.01 -5.56
CA VAL A 58 10.61 7.48 -6.91
C VAL A 58 9.11 7.69 -7.05
N PHE A 59 8.74 8.94 -7.36
CA PHE A 59 7.36 9.33 -7.62
C PHE A 59 6.97 8.98 -9.05
N LEU A 60 5.82 8.34 -9.21
CA LEU A 60 5.24 8.05 -10.52
C LEU A 60 4.75 9.36 -11.20
N PRO A 61 4.71 9.39 -12.54
CA PRO A 61 4.20 10.56 -13.26
C PRO A 61 2.75 10.90 -12.86
N PRO A 62 2.37 12.19 -12.84
CA PRO A 62 1.01 12.60 -12.52
C PRO A 62 -0.03 11.90 -13.39
N ASN A 63 -1.19 11.57 -12.83
CA ASN A 63 -2.33 10.95 -13.52
C ASN A 63 -2.06 9.57 -14.17
N THR A 64 -0.94 8.92 -13.85
CA THR A 64 -0.63 7.57 -14.39
C THR A 64 -0.84 6.45 -13.38
N THR A 65 -1.20 6.77 -12.14
CA THR A 65 -1.26 5.82 -11.02
C THR A 65 -2.10 4.59 -11.33
N ALA A 66 -3.33 4.75 -11.82
CA ALA A 66 -4.21 3.62 -12.13
C ALA A 66 -3.63 2.67 -13.20
N PHE A 67 -2.76 3.18 -14.09
CA PHE A 67 -2.17 2.41 -15.18
C PHE A 67 -0.82 1.80 -14.84
N ILE A 68 -0.04 2.43 -13.96
CA ILE A 68 1.35 2.03 -13.71
C ILE A 68 1.52 1.45 -12.31
N GLN A 69 0.71 1.87 -11.33
CA GLN A 69 0.89 1.46 -9.94
C GLN A 69 0.50 -0.02 -9.77
N PRO A 70 1.46 -0.91 -9.45
CA PRO A 70 1.17 -2.35 -9.32
C PRO A 70 0.18 -2.65 -8.20
N MET A 71 0.13 -1.79 -7.18
CA MET A 71 -0.79 -1.93 -6.05
C MET A 71 -2.25 -1.76 -6.48
N ASP A 72 -2.52 -0.82 -7.38
CA ASP A 72 -3.88 -0.54 -7.87
C ASP A 72 -4.40 -1.71 -8.72
N GLN A 73 -3.56 -2.20 -9.62
CA GLN A 73 -3.91 -3.29 -10.55
C GLN A 73 -3.93 -4.66 -9.88
N GLY A 74 -3.08 -4.89 -8.88
CA GLY A 74 -2.96 -6.16 -8.20
C GLY A 74 -3.80 -6.20 -6.92
N ALA A 75 -3.17 -5.84 -5.80
CA ALA A 75 -3.73 -6.04 -4.47
C ALA A 75 -5.07 -5.34 -4.26
N ILE A 76 -5.19 -4.07 -4.65
CA ILE A 76 -6.40 -3.26 -4.43
C ILE A 76 -7.55 -3.75 -5.32
N SER A 77 -7.30 -3.99 -6.61
CA SER A 77 -8.31 -4.53 -7.53
C SER A 77 -8.87 -5.86 -7.02
N ASN A 78 -7.99 -6.79 -6.63
CA ASN A 78 -8.40 -8.08 -6.09
C ASN A 78 -9.19 -7.92 -4.78
N LEU A 79 -8.74 -7.08 -3.86
CA LEU A 79 -9.46 -6.83 -2.61
C LEU A 79 -10.87 -6.30 -2.86
N LYS A 80 -11.03 -5.34 -3.79
CA LYS A 80 -12.33 -4.80 -4.19
C LYS A 80 -13.23 -5.90 -4.74
N ALA A 81 -12.71 -6.76 -5.63
CA ALA A 81 -13.48 -7.86 -6.21
C ALA A 81 -13.94 -8.87 -5.15
N TYR A 82 -13.06 -9.28 -4.23
CA TYR A 82 -13.40 -10.20 -3.15
C TYR A 82 -14.44 -9.61 -2.19
N TYR A 83 -14.25 -8.35 -1.79
CA TYR A 83 -15.19 -7.67 -0.92
C TYR A 83 -16.58 -7.58 -1.56
N LEU A 84 -16.65 -7.12 -2.81
CA LEU A 84 -17.91 -6.96 -3.54
C LEU A 84 -18.63 -8.30 -3.75
N GLY A 85 -17.91 -9.35 -4.16
CA GLY A 85 -18.49 -10.68 -4.29
C GLY A 85 -19.02 -11.23 -2.96
N GLY A 86 -18.28 -11.01 -1.86
CA GLY A 86 -18.73 -11.36 -0.51
C GLY A 86 -19.98 -10.60 -0.08
N THR A 87 -20.07 -9.31 -0.38
CA THR A 87 -21.25 -8.47 -0.10
C THR A 87 -22.47 -8.94 -0.90
N PHE A 88 -22.33 -9.22 -2.19
CA PHE A 88 -23.44 -9.72 -3.00
C PHE A 88 -23.95 -11.07 -2.52
N ARG A 89 -23.05 -12.00 -2.18
CA ARG A 89 -23.44 -13.30 -1.61
C ARG A 89 -24.29 -13.13 -0.35
N GLN A 90 -23.86 -12.27 0.59
CA GLN A 90 -24.62 -11.99 1.81
C GLN A 90 -25.99 -11.34 1.53
N MET A 91 -26.09 -10.54 0.47
CA MET A 91 -27.35 -9.92 0.08
C MET A 91 -28.33 -10.96 -0.48
N PHE A 92 -27.87 -11.83 -1.38
CA PHE A 92 -28.71 -12.92 -1.93
C PHE A 92 -29.16 -13.90 -0.86
N GLU A 93 -28.28 -14.30 0.05
CA GLU A 93 -28.63 -15.19 1.18
C GLU A 93 -29.75 -14.61 2.07
N LYS A 94 -29.84 -13.28 2.17
CA LYS A 94 -30.90 -12.60 2.94
C LYS A 94 -32.21 -12.49 2.17
N THR A 95 -32.15 -12.26 0.86
CA THR A 95 -33.35 -12.13 0.02
C THR A 95 -34.02 -13.49 -0.24
N ASP A 96 -33.24 -14.56 -0.41
CA ASP A 96 -33.78 -15.93 -0.60
C ASP A 96 -34.28 -16.58 0.72
N GLY A 97 -33.98 -15.97 1.87
CA GLY A 97 -34.40 -16.43 3.20
C GLY A 97 -35.81 -15.99 3.61
N GLU A 98 -36.46 -15.10 2.85
CA GLU A 98 -37.79 -14.56 3.16
C GLU A 98 -38.95 -15.29 2.44
N GLU A 99 -38.67 -16.29 1.59
CA GLU A 99 -39.69 -17.12 0.90
C GLU A 99 -40.06 -18.43 1.63
N LYS A 100 -39.94 -18.51 2.97
CA LYS A 100 -40.41 -19.67 3.74
C LYS A 100 -41.33 -19.32 4.90
#